data_AF-A0A3D9GPU8-F1
#
_entry.id   AF-A0A3D9GPU8-F1
#
_cell.length_a   1.000
_cell.length_b   1.000
_cell.length_c   1.000
_cell.angle_alpha   90.00
_cell.angle_beta   90.00
_cell.angle_gamma   90.00
#
_symmetry.space_group_name_H-M   'P 1'
#
loop_
_entity.id
_entity.type
_entity.pdbx_description
1 polymer ?
#
loop_
_entity_poly.entity_id
_entity_poly.type
_entity_poly.pdbx_seq_one_letter_code
_entity_poly.pdbx_strand_id
1 'polypeptide(L)' 'MKKKYFIYFIIIASAILMIYNITELDFNNLKKGPFGGIVSMVLLILAMILTLRDIKKDENK' A
#
# COMPACT_ATOMS: atom_id res chain seq x y z
N MET A 1 7.12 18.25 -4.91
CA MET A 1 6.68 17.79 -6.26
C MET A 1 7.12 16.35 -6.57
N LYS A 2 8.38 16.05 -6.93
CA LYS A 2 8.83 14.69 -7.33
C LYS A 2 8.54 13.58 -6.30
N LYS A 3 8.72 13.86 -5.00
CA LYS A 3 8.44 12.92 -3.91
C LYS A 3 6.96 12.51 -3.82
N LYS A 4 6.02 13.43 -4.08
CA LYS A 4 4.58 13.13 -4.04
C LYS A 4 4.16 12.20 -5.18
N TYR A 5 4.66 12.45 -6.39
CA TYR A 5 4.42 11.56 -7.53
C TYR A 5 4.98 10.15 -7.27
N PHE A 6 6.15 10.04 -6.64
CA PHE A 6 6.70 8.75 -6.24
C PHE A 6 5.83 8.03 -5.18
N ILE A 7 5.30 8.75 -4.20
CA ILE A 7 4.36 8.20 -3.21
C ILE A 7 3.07 7.71 -3.90
N TYR A 8 2.49 8.50 -4.81
CA TYR A 8 1.32 8.07 -5.59
C TYR A 8 1.61 6.83 -6.43
N PHE A 9 2.79 6.75 -7.05
CA PHE A 9 3.22 5.58 -7.78
C PHE A 9 3.30 4.33 -6.88
N ILE A 10 3.89 4.44 -5.68
CA ILE A 10 3.94 3.33 -4.71
C ILE A 10 2.54 2.88 -4.31
N ILE A 11 1.62 3.80 -4.04
CA ILE A 11 0.24 3.47 -3.66
C ILE A 11 -0.45 2.68 -4.79
N ILE A 12 -0.33 3.14 -6.03
CA ILE A 12 -0.93 2.46 -7.20
C ILE A 12 -0.32 1.07 -7.41
N ALA A 13 1.01 0.95 -7.38
CA ALA A 13 1.70 -0.32 -7.53
C ALA A 13 1.32 -1.31 -6.42
N SER A 14 1.23 -0.83 -5.17
CA SER A 14 0.82 -1.64 -4.01
C SER A 14 -0.63 -2.11 -4.13
N ALA A 15 -1.52 -1.24 -4.63
CA ALA A 15 -2.92 -1.61 -4.87
C ALA A 15 -3.06 -2.71 -5.94
N ILE A 16 -2.32 -2.60 -7.05
CA ILE A 16 -2.31 -3.63 -8.11
C ILE A 16 -1.79 -4.96 -7.54
N LEU A 17 -0.68 -4.93 -6.81
CA LEU A 17 -0.10 -6.14 -6.21
C LEU A 17 -1.02 -6.75 -5.14
N MET A 18 -1.72 -5.91 -4.37
CA MET A 18 -2.71 -6.36 -3.40
C MET A 18 -3.89 -7.08 -4.08
N ILE A 19 -4.38 -6.54 -5.21
CA ILE A 19 -5.43 -7.20 -6.00
C ILE A 19 -4.97 -8.58 -6.46
N TYR A 20 -3.74 -8.69 -6.99
CA TYR A 20 -3.17 -9.99 -7.39
C TYR A 20 -3.14 -10.99 -6.22
N ASN A 21 -2.64 -10.57 -5.05
CA ASN A 21 -2.62 -11.42 -3.86
C ASN A 21 -4.05 -11.81 -3.41
N ILE A 22 -5.05 -10.92 -3.54
CA ILE A 22 -6.45 -11.24 -3.22
C ILE A 22 -7.01 -12.26 -4.21
N THR A 23 -6.69 -12.16 -5.51
CA THR A 23 -7.17 -13.14 -6.51
C THR A 23 -6.63 -14.55 -6.29
N GLU A 24 -5.46 -14.68 -5.67
CA GLU A 24 -4.83 -15.95 -5.33
C GLU A 24 -5.19 -16.43 -3.90
N LEU A 25 -5.95 -15.62 -3.15
CA LEU A 25 -6.29 -15.94 -1.76
C LEU A 25 -7.31 -17.06 -1.66
N ASP A 26 -6.86 -18.22 -1.16
CA ASP A 26 -7.75 -19.26 -0.68
C ASP A 26 -8.17 -18.97 0.77
N PHE A 27 -9.40 -18.47 0.94
CA PHE A 27 -9.98 -18.17 2.25
C PHE A 27 -10.15 -19.41 3.14
N ASN A 28 -10.18 -20.61 2.57
CA ASN A 28 -10.26 -21.86 3.33
C ASN A 28 -8.90 -22.29 3.88
N ASN A 29 -7.80 -21.71 3.40
CA ASN A 29 -6.44 -22.05 3.83
C ASN A 29 -5.50 -20.82 3.91
N LEU A 30 -5.81 -19.93 4.84
CA LEU A 30 -5.04 -18.70 5.07
C LEU A 30 -3.57 -18.91 5.48
N LYS A 31 -3.19 -20.10 5.96
CA LYS A 31 -1.80 -20.41 6.37
C LYS A 31 -0.85 -20.58 5.18
N LYS A 32 -1.36 -21.03 4.03
CA LYS A 32 -0.58 -21.21 2.79
C LYS A 32 -0.85 -20.11 1.76
N GLY A 33 -1.90 -19.33 1.95
CA GLY A 33 -2.27 -18.25 1.04
C GLY A 33 -1.46 -16.96 1.24
N PRO A 34 -1.56 -16.02 0.29
CA PRO A 34 -0.84 -14.74 0.29
C PRO A 34 -1.33 -13.72 1.33
N PHE A 35 -1.94 -14.15 2.43
CA PHE A 35 -2.54 -13.26 3.44
C PHE A 35 -1.53 -12.26 4.02
N GLY A 36 -0.30 -12.71 4.31
CA GLY A 36 0.78 -11.82 4.75
C GLY A 36 1.15 -10.75 3.70
N GLY A 37 1.09 -11.11 2.42
CA GLY A 37 1.27 -10.19 1.30
C GLY A 37 0.20 -9.10 1.30
N ILE A 38 -1.06 -9.47 1.51
CA ILE A 38 -2.19 -8.52 1.58
C ILE A 38 -2.02 -7.56 2.77
N VAL A 39 -1.76 -8.09 3.96
CA VAL A 39 -1.58 -7.27 5.18
C VAL A 39 -0.42 -6.29 5.01
N SER A 40 0.71 -6.73 4.45
CA SER A 40 1.85 -5.85 4.20
C SER A 40 1.56 -4.75 3.18
N MET A 41 0.80 -5.04 2.12
CA MET A 41 0.38 -4.01 1.15
C MET A 41 -0.55 -2.97 1.78
N VAL A 42 -1.49 -3.38 2.66
CA VAL A 42 -2.35 -2.45 3.41
C VAL A 42 -1.51 -1.54 4.31
N LEU A 43 -0.56 -2.10 5.06
CA LEU A 43 0.33 -1.33 5.92
C LEU A 43 1.19 -0.34 5.11
N LEU A 44 1.70 -0.75 3.96
CA LEU A 44 2.48 0.10 3.07
C LEU A 44 1.64 1.27 2.54
N ILE A 45 0.41 1.03 2.08
CA ILE A 45 -0.50 2.08 1.62
C ILE A 45 -0.79 3.08 2.76
N LEU A 46 -1.07 2.59 3.97
CA LEU A 46 -1.28 3.46 5.13
C LEU A 46 -0.05 4.31 5.46
N ALA A 47 1.14 3.71 5.46
CA ALA A 47 2.40 4.43 5.70
C ALA A 47 2.65 5.53 4.65
N MET A 48 2.36 5.24 3.37
CA MET A 48 2.46 6.21 2.29
C MET A 48 1.47 7.38 2.44
N ILE A 49 0.24 7.10 2.86
CA ILE A 49 -0.78 8.14 3.13
C ILE A 49 -0.33 9.04 4.29
N LEU A 50 0.17 8.48 5.39
CA LEU A 50 0.69 9.25 6.52
C LEU A 50 1.89 10.10 6.10
N THR A 51 2.82 9.53 5.34
CA THR A 51 3.98 10.26 4.78
C THR A 51 3.54 11.43 3.90
N LEU A 52 2.51 11.23 3.06
CA LEU A 52 1.97 12.28 2.21
C LEU A 52 1.32 13.42 3.04
N ARG A 53 0.63 13.05 4.12
CA ARG A 53 0.03 14.01 5.07
C ARG A 53 1.10 14.85 5.75
N ASP A 54 2.19 14.24 6.19
CA ASP A 54 3.29 14.94 6.85
C ASP A 54 3.99 15.91 5.89
N ILE A 55 4.30 15.47 4.66
CA ILE A 55 4.86 16.35 3.62
C ILE A 55 3.94 17.54 3.34
N LYS A 56 2.62 17.32 3.27
CA LYS A 56 1.65 18.40 3.04
C LYS A 56 1.57 19.37 4.24
N LYS A 57 1.77 18.89 5.46
CA LYS A 57 1.80 19.72 6.67
C LYS A 57 3.02 20.64 6.68
N ASP A 58 4.17 20.14 6.23
CA ASP A 58 5.41 20.93 6.15
C ASP A 58 5.37 21.96 5.01
N GLU A 59 4.69 21.68 3.89
CA GLU A 59 4.51 22.67 2.80
C GLU A 59 3.53 23.80 3.14
N ASN A 60 2.66 23.61 4.14
CA ASN A 60 1.67 24.60 4.58
C ASN A 60 2.15 25.47 5.76
N LYS A 61 3.38 25.27 6.24
CA LYS A 61 4.05 26.12 7.23
C LYS A 61 4.98 27.11 6.53
#